data_AF-A0A7C7FYR1-F1
#
_entry.id   AF-A0A7C7FYR1-F1
#
_cell.length_a   1.000
_cell.length_b   1.000
_cell.length_c   1.000
_cell.angle_alpha   90.00
_cell.angle_beta   90.00
_cell.angle_gamma   90.00
#
_symmetry.space_group_name_H-M   'P 1'
#
loop_
_entity.id
_entity.type
_entity.pdbx_description
1 polymer ?
#
loop_
_entity_poly.entity_id
_entity_poly.type
_entity_poly.pdbx_seq_one_letter_code
_entity_poly.pdbx_strand_id
1 'polypeptide(L)'
;MANNSPTMRWPAEVGINHVGAYEVSGRPFASGNINASTAQKVEFPLVTRWVQIINTSAQPVRVGFSENGVSGSHVSNSYFFTIPKADATNGGQTSSGRLELKVSEIWLYSPAQATSVQVVAGLTSINKNKTSGSLGPSWSGSIGVG
;
A
#
# COMPACT_ATOMS: atom_id res chain seq x y z
N MET A 1 3.93 -0.01 -52.44
CA MET A 1 2.79 0.47 -51.64
C MET A 1 2.85 -0.23 -50.29
N ALA A 2 3.34 0.44 -49.25
CA ALA A 2 3.47 -0.16 -47.92
C ALA A 2 2.22 0.19 -47.08
N ASN A 3 1.49 -0.84 -46.67
CA ASN A 3 0.26 -0.75 -45.89
C ASN A 3 0.56 -0.27 -44.46
N ASN A 4 0.37 1.02 -44.19
CA ASN A 4 0.41 1.57 -42.84
C ASN A 4 -1.02 1.58 -42.28
N SER A 5 -1.54 0.40 -41.92
CA SER A 5 -2.82 0.30 -41.21
C SER A 5 -2.61 0.86 -39.80
N PRO A 6 -3.25 1.98 -39.40
CA PRO A 6 -3.14 2.47 -38.04
C PRO A 6 -3.77 1.43 -37.13
N THR A 7 -2.97 0.72 -36.35
CA THR A 7 -3.50 -0.13 -35.29
C THR A 7 -4.17 0.78 -34.28
N MET A 8 -5.50 0.87 -34.34
CA MET A 8 -6.31 1.56 -33.34
C MET A 8 -6.11 0.87 -32.00
N ARG A 9 -5.11 1.33 -31.24
CA ARG A 9 -4.95 0.98 -29.83
C ARG A 9 -5.81 1.97 -29.08
N TRP A 10 -6.83 1.49 -28.40
CA TRP A 10 -7.62 2.28 -27.47
C TRP A 10 -6.98 2.14 -26.08
N PRO A 11 -6.10 3.06 -25.62
CA PRO A 11 -5.66 3.06 -24.24
C PRO A 11 -6.86 3.50 -23.38
N ALA A 12 -7.71 2.54 -23.00
CA ALA A 12 -8.68 2.78 -21.94
C ALA A 12 -7.90 2.86 -20.62
N GLU A 13 -7.43 4.07 -20.29
CA GLU A 13 -7.00 4.35 -18.93
C GLU A 13 -8.21 4.23 -18.01
N VAL A 14 -8.22 3.19 -17.19
CA VAL A 14 -9.30 2.96 -16.23
C VAL A 14 -9.15 3.92 -15.04
N GLY A 15 -10.27 4.48 -14.59
CA GLY A 15 -10.34 5.35 -13.41
C GLY A 15 -10.71 4.60 -12.13
N ILE A 16 -10.77 5.32 -11.00
CA ILE A 16 -11.02 4.72 -9.67
C ILE A 16 -12.37 3.99 -9.54
N ASN A 17 -13.36 4.36 -10.38
CA ASN A 17 -14.71 3.80 -10.42
C ASN A 17 -14.87 2.64 -11.44
N HIS A 18 -13.78 2.09 -11.96
CA HIS A 18 -13.81 1.01 -12.94
C HIS A 18 -13.83 -0.37 -12.28
N VAL A 19 -15.03 -0.93 -12.04
CA VAL A 19 -15.27 -2.20 -11.31
C VAL A 19 -14.44 -3.37 -11.86
N GLY A 20 -14.45 -3.58 -13.18
CA GLY A 20 -13.77 -4.73 -13.80
C GLY A 20 -12.24 -4.76 -13.60
N ALA A 21 -11.60 -3.63 -13.29
CA ALA A 21 -10.16 -3.61 -12.99
C ALA A 21 -9.83 -4.26 -11.63
N TYR A 22 -10.84 -4.50 -10.79
CA TYR A 22 -10.74 -5.09 -9.46
C TYR A 22 -11.30 -6.52 -9.39
N GLU A 23 -11.94 -7.00 -10.45
CA GLU A 23 -12.42 -8.39 -10.58
C GLU A 23 -11.36 -9.32 -11.16
N VAL A 24 -10.37 -8.76 -11.89
CA VAL A 24 -9.25 -9.51 -12.46
C VAL A 24 -8.08 -9.63 -11.49
N SER A 25 -7.25 -10.66 -11.68
CA SER A 25 -6.01 -10.82 -10.91
C SER A 25 -5.11 -9.59 -11.08
N GLY A 26 -4.73 -8.96 -9.96
CA GLY A 26 -3.85 -7.79 -9.99
C GLY A 26 -2.43 -8.15 -10.43
N ARG A 27 -1.74 -7.23 -11.10
CA ARG A 27 -0.32 -7.36 -11.46
C ARG A 27 0.52 -7.47 -10.18
N PRO A 28 1.44 -8.45 -10.08
CA PRO A 28 2.19 -8.66 -8.85
C PRO A 28 3.13 -7.50 -8.54
N PHE A 29 3.19 -7.14 -7.26
CA PHE A 29 4.18 -6.24 -6.68
C PHE A 29 4.70 -6.87 -5.38
N ALA A 30 6.01 -6.81 -5.16
CA ALA A 30 6.64 -7.26 -3.94
C ALA A 30 7.79 -6.32 -3.56
N SER A 31 7.87 -6.00 -2.27
CA SER A 31 9.00 -5.30 -1.65
C SER A 31 9.32 -5.98 -0.33
N GLY A 32 10.60 -6.22 -0.06
CA GLY A 32 11.04 -6.97 1.12
C GLY A 32 12.11 -6.24 1.90
N ASN A 33 12.32 -6.67 3.14
CA ASN A 33 13.33 -6.14 4.05
C ASN A 33 13.24 -4.62 4.28
N ILE A 34 12.01 -4.11 4.37
CA ILE A 34 11.74 -2.71 4.65
C ILE A 34 12.03 -2.44 6.13
N ASN A 35 12.93 -1.48 6.39
CA ASN A 35 13.27 -1.06 7.74
C ASN A 35 12.31 0.04 8.22
N ALA A 36 11.33 -0.32 9.04
CA ALA A 36 10.34 0.59 9.60
C ALA A 36 10.79 1.31 10.89
N SER A 37 12.10 1.42 11.16
CA SER A 37 12.63 2.16 12.31
C SER A 37 12.27 3.65 12.30
N THR A 38 12.08 4.21 11.11
CA THR A 38 11.47 5.51 10.87
C THR A 38 10.23 5.32 10.00
N ALA A 39 9.38 6.35 9.88
CA ALA A 39 8.24 6.26 9.00
C ALA A 39 8.70 6.03 7.56
N GLN A 40 8.39 4.86 7.01
CA GLN A 40 8.76 4.45 5.66
C GLN A 40 7.55 4.47 4.74
N LYS A 41 7.70 5.15 3.62
CA LYS A 41 6.72 5.15 2.54
C LYS A 41 6.98 3.99 1.59
N VAL A 42 5.96 3.17 1.36
CA VAL A 42 5.94 2.17 0.29
C VAL A 42 5.02 2.70 -0.80
N GLU A 43 5.62 3.16 -1.90
CA GLU A 43 4.89 3.75 -3.02
C GLU A 43 4.68 2.71 -4.13
N PHE A 44 3.43 2.59 -4.58
CA PHE A 44 3.05 1.66 -5.64
C PHE A 44 3.06 2.35 -7.01
N PRO A 45 3.51 1.66 -8.08
CA PRO A 45 3.47 2.22 -9.43
C PRO A 45 2.05 2.51 -9.95
N LEU A 46 1.07 1.72 -9.49
CA LEU A 46 -0.34 1.76 -9.87
C LEU A 46 -1.19 1.56 -8.60
N VAL A 47 -2.49 1.87 -8.67
CA VAL A 47 -3.40 1.68 -7.54
C VAL A 47 -3.55 0.20 -7.22
N THR A 48 -3.46 -0.17 -5.95
CA THR A 48 -3.65 -1.55 -5.50
C THR A 48 -5.10 -2.01 -5.65
N ARG A 49 -5.27 -3.27 -6.03
CA ARG A 49 -6.50 -4.05 -5.80
C ARG A 49 -6.52 -4.57 -4.37
N TRP A 50 -5.37 -5.09 -3.94
CA TRP A 50 -5.15 -5.58 -2.59
C TRP A 50 -3.69 -5.42 -2.17
N VAL A 51 -3.46 -5.39 -0.87
CA VAL A 51 -2.14 -5.36 -0.24
C VAL A 51 -2.10 -6.32 0.95
N GLN A 52 -0.97 -6.97 1.16
CA GLN A 52 -0.66 -7.78 2.33
C GLN A 52 0.70 -7.34 2.85
N ILE A 53 0.75 -7.07 4.15
CA ILE A 53 1.96 -6.70 4.84
C ILE A 53 2.33 -7.86 5.75
N ILE A 54 3.59 -8.25 5.72
CA ILE A 54 4.15 -9.38 6.44
C ILE A 54 5.27 -8.86 7.31
N ASN A 55 5.17 -9.11 8.61
CA ASN A 55 6.18 -8.72 9.58
C ASN A 55 7.02 -9.94 9.97
N THR A 56 8.29 -9.90 9.61
CA THR A 56 9.29 -10.92 9.97
C THR A 56 10.19 -10.44 11.10
N SER A 57 9.99 -9.22 11.60
CA SER A 57 10.80 -8.66 12.67
C SER A 57 10.30 -9.07 14.06
N ALA A 58 11.19 -9.01 15.05
CA ALA A 58 10.85 -9.26 16.45
C ALA A 58 10.03 -8.13 17.11
N GLN A 59 9.64 -7.11 16.35
CA GLN A 59 8.97 -5.91 16.85
C GLN A 59 7.64 -5.67 16.12
N PRO A 60 6.61 -5.14 16.79
CA PRO A 60 5.36 -4.81 16.13
C PRO A 60 5.54 -3.67 15.14
N VAL A 61 4.77 -3.68 14.06
CA VAL A 61 4.79 -2.67 13.00
C VAL A 61 3.44 -2.00 12.90
N ARG A 62 3.43 -0.68 12.92
CA ARG A 62 2.26 0.14 12.62
C ARG A 62 2.17 0.34 11.12
N VAL A 63 0.97 0.20 10.60
CA VAL A 63 0.64 0.45 9.20
C VAL A 63 -0.45 1.51 9.15
N GLY A 64 -0.26 2.48 8.29
CA GLY A 64 -1.23 3.54 8.04
C GLY A 64 -1.13 4.07 6.61
N PHE A 65 -1.90 5.10 6.34
CA PHE A 65 -2.04 5.68 4.99
C PHE A 65 -1.43 7.08 4.88
N SER A 66 -0.73 7.54 5.92
CA SER A 66 0.04 8.78 5.92
C SER A 66 1.17 8.68 6.94
N GLU A 67 2.21 9.49 6.75
CA GLU A 67 3.33 9.59 7.68
C GLU A 67 2.88 9.96 9.09
N ASN A 68 2.10 11.04 9.21
CA ASN A 68 1.58 11.54 10.49
C ASN A 68 0.68 10.50 11.18
N GLY A 69 -0.12 9.77 10.39
CA GLY A 69 -1.00 8.74 10.91
C GLY A 69 -0.26 7.60 11.60
N VAL A 70 0.99 7.29 11.19
CA VAL A 70 1.81 6.24 11.81
C VAL A 70 2.80 6.75 12.85
N SER A 71 3.36 7.95 12.65
CA SER A 71 4.38 8.57 13.52
C SER A 71 3.78 9.31 14.72
N GLY A 72 2.47 9.57 14.72
CA GLY A 72 1.76 10.23 15.80
C GLY A 72 1.93 9.56 17.17
N SER A 73 2.01 10.39 18.22
CA SER A 73 1.90 9.94 19.61
C SER A 73 0.45 9.60 19.92
N HIS A 74 0.21 8.61 20.78
CA HIS A 74 -1.11 8.05 21.14
C HIS A 74 -2.15 9.09 21.61
N VAL A 75 -1.70 10.31 21.92
CA VAL A 75 -2.49 11.42 22.48
C VAL A 75 -2.98 12.44 21.45
N SER A 76 -2.56 12.36 20.18
CA SER A 76 -3.03 13.28 19.12
C SER A 76 -2.96 12.63 17.74
N ASN A 77 -4.10 12.17 17.21
CA ASN A 77 -4.29 11.72 15.82
C ASN A 77 -3.35 10.60 15.33
N SER A 78 -3.38 9.46 16.01
CA SER A 78 -2.80 8.21 15.53
C SER A 78 -3.83 7.41 14.75
N TYR A 79 -3.60 7.18 13.45
CA TYR A 79 -4.51 6.45 12.55
C TYR A 79 -3.76 5.30 11.88
N PHE A 80 -3.47 4.28 12.68
CA PHE A 80 -2.74 3.09 12.27
C PHE A 80 -3.39 1.83 12.83
N PHE A 81 -3.16 0.70 12.17
CA PHE A 81 -3.36 -0.62 12.74
C PHE A 81 -1.99 -1.28 12.96
N THR A 82 -1.92 -2.24 13.87
CA THR A 82 -0.66 -2.89 14.24
C THR A 82 -0.60 -4.31 13.73
N ILE A 83 0.49 -4.65 13.06
CA ILE A 83 0.88 -6.02 12.75
C ILE A 83 1.77 -6.49 13.90
N PRO A 84 1.40 -7.57 14.61
CA PRO A 84 2.19 -8.09 15.71
C PRO A 84 3.62 -8.44 15.27
N LYS A 85 4.55 -8.53 16.22
CA LYS A 85 5.88 -9.09 15.95
C LYS A 85 5.80 -10.53 15.45
N ALA A 86 6.84 -10.98 14.75
CA ALA A 86 7.05 -12.38 14.42
C ALA A 86 6.95 -13.27 15.68
N ASP A 87 6.30 -14.42 15.55
CA ASP A 87 6.22 -15.40 16.63
C ASP A 87 7.52 -16.19 16.69
N ALA A 88 8.37 -15.84 17.66
CA ALA A 88 9.65 -16.49 17.90
C ALA A 88 9.52 -17.96 18.30
N THR A 89 8.35 -18.40 18.78
CA THR A 89 8.11 -19.78 19.23
C THR A 89 8.02 -20.76 18.07
N ASN A 90 7.58 -20.29 16.89
CA ASN A 90 7.32 -21.12 15.71
C ASN A 90 8.12 -20.70 14.48
N GLY A 91 9.15 -19.86 14.63
CA GLY A 91 9.86 -19.26 13.48
C GLY A 91 8.92 -18.49 12.56
N GLY A 92 7.80 -18.01 13.11
CA GLY A 92 6.63 -17.61 12.36
C GLY A 92 6.65 -16.14 11.99
N GLN A 93 6.27 -15.83 10.76
CA GLN A 93 5.95 -14.49 10.30
C GLN A 93 4.48 -14.17 10.61
N THR A 94 4.19 -12.94 10.98
CA THR A 94 2.81 -12.45 11.13
C THR A 94 2.43 -11.63 9.90
N SER A 95 1.15 -11.54 9.61
CA SER A 95 0.69 -10.73 8.48
C SER A 95 -0.63 -10.05 8.76
N SER A 96 -0.92 -8.99 8.00
CA SER A 96 -2.21 -8.29 8.03
C SER A 96 -3.37 -9.10 7.45
N GLY A 97 -3.10 -10.27 6.85
CA GLY A 97 -4.00 -10.85 5.85
C GLY A 97 -4.06 -9.99 4.58
N ARG A 98 -4.92 -10.38 3.64
CA ARG A 98 -5.14 -9.62 2.40
C ARG A 98 -6.12 -8.48 2.68
N LEU A 99 -5.64 -7.25 2.52
CA LEU A 99 -6.44 -6.03 2.60
C LEU A 99 -6.87 -5.62 1.20
N GLU A 100 -8.16 -5.71 0.89
CA GLU A 100 -8.73 -5.32 -0.40
C GLU A 100 -8.96 -3.79 -0.43
N LEU A 101 -7.86 -3.04 -0.52
CA LEU A 101 -7.84 -1.58 -0.45
C LEU A 101 -7.28 -0.95 -1.73
N LYS A 102 -7.85 0.20 -2.10
CA LYS A 102 -7.40 1.05 -3.20
C LYS A 102 -6.43 2.10 -2.68
N VAL A 103 -5.13 1.84 -2.76
CA VAL A 103 -4.11 2.79 -2.29
C VAL A 103 -3.00 2.95 -3.33
N SER A 104 -2.44 4.15 -3.39
CA SER A 104 -1.22 4.47 -4.15
C SER A 104 0.04 4.35 -3.30
N GLU A 105 -0.11 4.43 -1.97
CA GLU A 105 0.98 4.30 -1.02
C GLU A 105 0.47 3.79 0.34
N ILE A 106 1.37 3.19 1.11
CA ILE A 106 1.19 2.91 2.54
C ILE A 106 2.40 3.41 3.32
N TRP A 107 2.20 3.66 4.60
CA TRP A 107 3.24 4.07 5.52
C TRP A 107 3.43 3.01 6.61
N LEU A 108 4.69 2.69 6.87
CA LEU A 108 5.10 1.70 7.86
C LEU A 108 5.95 2.38 8.92
N TYR A 109 5.68 2.11 10.18
CA TYR A 109 6.50 2.63 11.28
C TYR A 109 6.49 1.69 12.47
N SER A 110 7.62 1.53 13.13
CA SER A 110 7.74 0.79 14.36
C SER A 110 8.50 1.62 15.38
N PRO A 111 7.85 2.06 16.48
CA PRO A 111 8.55 2.78 17.55
C PRO A 111 9.61 1.91 18.24
N ALA A 112 9.46 0.58 18.16
CA ALA A 112 10.40 -0.39 18.69
C ALA A 112 11.45 -0.83 17.65
N GLN A 113 11.52 -0.16 16.49
CA GLN A 113 12.52 -0.36 15.44
C GLN A 113 12.48 -1.74 14.75
N ALA A 114 11.33 -2.12 14.20
CA ALA A 114 11.20 -3.25 13.28
C ALA A 114 12.03 -3.04 12.00
N THR A 115 13.00 -3.93 11.75
CA THR A 115 13.94 -3.82 10.62
C THR A 115 13.59 -4.67 9.41
N SER A 116 12.59 -5.56 9.51
CA SER A 116 12.28 -6.52 8.46
C SER A 116 10.77 -6.67 8.28
N VAL A 117 10.27 -5.93 7.29
CA VAL A 117 8.87 -5.98 6.84
C VAL A 117 8.84 -6.25 5.35
N GLN A 118 7.86 -7.02 4.90
CA GLN A 118 7.62 -7.34 3.50
C GLN A 118 6.22 -6.87 3.11
N VAL A 119 6.06 -6.41 1.88
CA VAL A 119 4.80 -5.95 1.32
C VAL A 119 4.60 -6.66 -0.01
N VAL A 120 3.46 -7.32 -0.15
CA VAL A 120 3.01 -7.92 -1.40
C VAL A 120 1.69 -7.28 -1.78
N ALA A 121 1.52 -6.91 -3.04
CA ALA A 121 0.29 -6.30 -3.53
C ALA A 121 -0.08 -6.84 -4.91
N GLY A 122 -1.38 -6.81 -5.21
CA GLY A 122 -1.87 -6.93 -6.58
C GLY A 122 -2.29 -5.56 -7.07
N LEU A 123 -1.67 -5.09 -8.14
CA LEU A 123 -1.93 -3.78 -8.73
C LEU A 123 -3.03 -3.86 -9.79
N THR A 124 -3.83 -2.81 -9.89
CA THR A 124 -4.77 -2.60 -11.01
C THR A 124 -4.06 -1.93 -12.20
N SER A 125 -4.79 -1.66 -13.28
CA SER A 125 -4.34 -0.83 -14.40
C SER A 125 -4.60 0.67 -14.20
N ILE A 126 -5.06 1.10 -13.01
CA ILE A 126 -5.36 2.49 -12.71
C ILE A 126 -4.06 3.20 -12.32
N ASN A 127 -3.76 4.29 -13.03
CA ASN A 127 -2.60 5.12 -12.74
C ASN A 127 -2.79 5.84 -11.39
N LYS A 128 -1.74 5.86 -10.54
CA LYS A 128 -1.76 6.56 -9.25
C LYS A 128 -2.11 8.05 -9.37
N ASN A 129 -1.84 8.69 -10.51
CA ASN A 129 -2.21 10.10 -10.73
C ASN A 129 -3.73 10.30 -10.82
N LYS A 130 -4.51 9.23 -11.01
CA LYS A 130 -5.97 9.24 -10.96
C LYS A 130 -6.51 9.13 -9.53
N THR A 131 -5.63 8.98 -8.53
CA THR A 131 -5.98 9.02 -7.09
C THR A 131 -5.51 10.31 -6.41
N SER A 132 -5.13 11.32 -7.19
CA SER A 132 -4.88 12.69 -6.69
C SER A 132 -5.88 13.64 -7.33
N GLY A 133 -6.64 14.37 -6.50
CA GLY A 133 -7.54 15.43 -6.95
C GLY A 133 -6.83 16.77 -7.06
N SER A 134 -7.56 17.85 -7.36
CA SER A 134 -7.02 19.23 -7.40
C SER A 134 -6.45 19.74 -6.07
N LEU A 135 -6.62 18.98 -4.98
CA LEU A 135 -6.16 19.28 -3.63
C LEU A 135 -4.98 18.40 -3.17
N GLY A 136 -4.38 17.60 -4.06
CA GLY A 136 -3.30 16.67 -3.73
C GLY A 136 -3.75 15.19 -3.69
N PRO A 137 -3.00 14.29 -3.04
CA PRO A 137 -3.41 12.89 -2.86
C PRO A 137 -4.83 12.83 -2.30
N SER A 138 -5.66 11.87 -2.74
CA SER A 138 -7.06 11.76 -2.30
C SER A 138 -7.24 11.52 -0.80
N TRP A 139 -6.15 11.42 -0.04
CA TRP A 139 -6.13 11.16 1.38
C TRP A 139 -5.00 11.95 2.06
N SER A 140 -5.31 12.90 2.96
CA SER A 140 -4.29 13.66 3.72
C SER A 140 -3.90 13.01 5.06
N GLY A 141 -4.70 12.09 5.57
CA GLY A 141 -4.37 11.26 6.74
C GLY A 141 -4.41 11.98 8.09
N SER A 142 -4.76 13.27 8.11
CA SER A 142 -4.87 14.09 9.32
C SER A 142 -6.20 13.94 10.06
N ILE A 143 -7.20 13.32 9.43
CA ILE A 143 -8.49 12.97 10.01
C ILE A 143 -8.66 11.47 9.72
N GLY A 144 -8.84 10.69 10.78
CA GLY A 144 -8.88 9.23 10.76
C GLY A 144 -9.79 8.70 9.69
N VAL A 145 -9.42 7.55 9.13
CA VAL A 145 -9.83 7.28 7.76
C VAL A 145 -11.33 7.01 7.57
N GLY A 146 -12.07 8.03 7.09
CA GLY A 146 -13.48 7.99 6.70
C GLY A 146 -14.35 8.91 7.55
#